data_AF-X1E2A1-F1
#
_entry.id   AF-X1E2A1-F1
#
_cell.length_a   1.000
_cell.length_b   1.000
_cell.length_c   1.000
_cell.angle_alpha   90.00
_cell.angle_beta   90.00
_cell.angle_gamma   90.00
#
_symmetry.space_group_name_H-M   'P 1'
#
loop_
_entity.id
_entity.type
_entity.pdbx_description
1 polymer ?
#
loop_
_entity_poly.entity_id
_entity_poly.type
_entity_poly.pdbx_seq_one_letter_code
_entity_poly.pdbx_strand_id
1 'polypeptide(L)'
;MLKDEIEDFQIGRFKFIVKAKNKLYLPVYKGSTLRGGFGQALRKTVCITRYKECKNCLLKEKCIYSSIFETPPPKDTTKLTKYPYAPHPFVIEPPLEDKQEYKEDNEFSFNLVLIGKAINYLPYFIFAFDKLGELGLGKGKGKYWLKEVRSIKSNSNSAHPIYTGEDEILKDSYSLISGKDILE
;
A
#
# COMPACT_ATOMS: atom_id res chain seq x y z
N MET A 1 18.32 -10.26 -23.14
CA MET A 1 17.35 -9.14 -23.26
C MET A 1 16.28 -9.21 -22.19
N LEU A 2 15.25 -10.07 -22.24
CA LEU A 2 14.24 -10.14 -21.16
C LEU A 2 14.79 -10.70 -19.82
N LYS A 3 15.80 -11.59 -19.87
CA LYS A 3 16.43 -12.13 -18.66
C LYS A 3 17.16 -11.07 -17.84
N ASP A 4 17.92 -10.19 -18.50
CA ASP A 4 18.70 -9.12 -17.85
C ASP A 4 17.78 -8.05 -17.21
N GLU A 5 16.63 -7.74 -17.84
CA GLU A 5 15.66 -6.77 -17.33
C GLU A 5 14.88 -7.26 -16.09
N ILE A 6 14.79 -8.58 -15.88
CA ILE A 6 14.09 -9.19 -14.75
C ILE A 6 15.03 -9.39 -13.55
N GLU A 7 16.35 -9.39 -13.73
CA GLU A 7 17.29 -9.59 -12.61
C GLU A 7 17.19 -8.49 -11.54
N ASP A 8 16.98 -7.24 -11.95
CA ASP A 8 16.82 -6.08 -11.05
C ASP A 8 15.37 -5.88 -10.57
N PHE A 9 14.44 -6.74 -11.02
CA PHE A 9 13.05 -6.66 -10.58
C PHE A 9 12.93 -7.15 -9.14
N GLN A 10 12.30 -6.34 -8.29
CA GLN A 10 12.11 -6.66 -6.89
C GLN A 10 10.64 -6.50 -6.48
N ILE A 11 10.19 -7.39 -5.60
CA ILE A 11 8.90 -7.34 -4.93
C ILE A 11 9.11 -7.38 -3.42
N GLY A 12 8.46 -6.48 -2.69
CA GLY A 12 8.32 -6.57 -1.24
C GLY A 12 6.89 -6.96 -0.87
N ARG A 13 6.72 -7.95 0.02
CA ARG A 13 5.40 -8.33 0.53
C ARG A 13 5.32 -8.09 2.03
N PHE A 14 4.29 -7.37 2.45
CA PHE A 14 4.14 -6.89 3.82
C PHE A 14 2.75 -7.19 4.34
N LYS A 15 2.66 -7.77 5.54
CA LYS A 15 1.39 -8.02 6.23
C LYS A 15 1.12 -6.88 7.20
N PHE A 16 0.00 -6.19 7.01
CA PHE A 16 -0.50 -5.15 7.90
C PHE A 16 -1.52 -5.77 8.84
N ILE A 17 -1.32 -5.60 10.14
CA ILE A 17 -2.22 -6.06 11.19
C ILE A 17 -2.81 -4.82 11.86
N VAL A 18 -4.13 -4.72 11.85
CA VAL A 18 -4.84 -3.58 12.41
C VAL A 18 -5.83 -4.03 13.47
N LYS A 19 -6.02 -3.19 14.47
CA LYS A 19 -6.92 -3.44 15.60
C LYS A 19 -8.01 -2.38 15.66
N ALA A 20 -9.27 -2.81 15.68
CA ALA A 20 -10.41 -1.93 15.76
C ALA A 20 -10.40 -1.11 17.06
N LYS A 21 -10.46 0.23 16.95
CA LYS A 21 -10.63 1.13 18.11
C LYS A 21 -12.11 1.33 18.46
N ASN A 22 -12.98 1.12 17.48
CA ASN A 22 -14.42 1.14 17.64
C ASN A 22 -15.04 0.25 16.56
N LYS A 23 -16.37 0.21 16.53
CA LYS A 23 -17.10 -0.61 15.57
C LYS A 23 -16.80 -0.18 14.12
N LEU A 24 -16.25 -1.10 13.32
CA LEU A 24 -16.03 -0.93 11.88
C LEU A 24 -17.05 -1.71 11.08
N TYR A 25 -17.61 -1.06 10.05
CA TYR A 25 -18.47 -1.69 9.06
C TYR A 25 -17.79 -1.66 7.69
N LEU A 26 -17.29 -2.82 7.27
CA LEU A 26 -16.64 -3.02 5.98
C LEU A 26 -17.57 -3.79 5.03
N PRO A 27 -17.53 -3.52 3.71
CA PRO A 27 -18.18 -4.39 2.74
C PRO A 27 -17.56 -5.80 2.78
N VAL A 28 -18.25 -6.78 2.18
CA VAL A 28 -17.71 -8.12 1.93
C VAL A 28 -16.34 -8.00 1.23
N TYR A 29 -16.31 -7.29 0.09
CA TYR A 29 -15.10 -7.00 -0.66
C TYR A 29 -14.35 -5.76 -0.14
N LYS A 30 -13.41 -5.99 0.78
CA LYS A 30 -12.67 -4.92 1.48
C LYS A 30 -11.62 -4.21 0.62
N GLY A 31 -11.21 -4.79 -0.51
CA GLY A 31 -10.16 -4.26 -1.37
C GLY A 31 -10.44 -2.84 -1.88
N SER A 32 -11.67 -2.56 -2.31
CA SER A 32 -12.07 -1.21 -2.76
C SER A 32 -12.01 -0.18 -1.62
N THR A 33 -12.41 -0.59 -0.42
CA THR A 33 -12.40 0.25 0.78
C THR A 33 -10.99 0.57 1.25
N LEU A 34 -10.11 -0.44 1.29
CA LEU A 34 -8.70 -0.27 1.63
C LEU A 34 -7.98 0.59 0.60
N ARG A 35 -8.12 0.29 -0.70
CA ARG A 35 -7.46 1.07 -1.78
C ARG A 35 -7.95 2.52 -1.81
N GLY A 36 -9.26 2.74 -1.72
CA GLY A 36 -9.83 4.08 -1.72
C GLY A 36 -9.45 4.89 -0.49
N GLY A 37 -9.45 4.24 0.69
CA GLY A 37 -9.00 4.84 1.94
C GLY A 37 -7.52 5.22 1.89
N PHE A 38 -6.67 4.30 1.45
CA PHE A 38 -5.24 4.52 1.29
C PHE A 38 -4.94 5.69 0.37
N GLY A 39 -5.58 5.75 -0.81
CA GLY A 39 -5.38 6.86 -1.74
C GLY A 39 -5.71 8.23 -1.13
N GLN A 40 -6.82 8.32 -0.40
CA GLN A 40 -7.20 9.55 0.29
C GLN A 40 -6.23 9.92 1.42
N ALA A 41 -5.82 8.94 2.23
CA ALA A 41 -4.90 9.16 3.35
C ALA A 41 -3.49 9.55 2.86
N LEU A 42 -2.97 8.87 1.83
CA LEU A 42 -1.69 9.21 1.20
C LEU A 42 -1.74 10.62 0.62
N ARG A 43 -2.80 10.95 -0.13
CA ARG A 43 -2.96 12.31 -0.69
C ARG A 43 -2.97 13.37 0.40
N LYS A 44 -3.75 13.17 1.47
CA LYS A 44 -3.79 14.10 2.62
C LYS A 44 -2.43 14.27 3.29
N THR A 45 -1.63 13.21 3.30
CA THR A 45 -0.29 13.20 3.90
C THR A 45 0.73 13.97 3.06
N VAL A 46 0.80 13.71 1.75
CA VAL A 46 1.92 14.20 0.91
C VAL A 46 1.58 15.39 0.01
N CYS A 47 0.29 15.70 -0.20
CA CYS A 47 -0.11 16.75 -1.14
C CYS A 47 0.03 18.14 -0.52
N ILE A 48 1.09 18.86 -0.90
CA ILE A 48 1.36 20.22 -0.41
C ILE A 48 0.47 21.30 -1.07
N THR A 49 0.09 21.12 -2.33
CA THR A 49 -0.68 22.12 -3.10
C THR A 49 -2.18 22.06 -2.81
N ARG A 50 -2.67 20.91 -2.34
CA ARG A 50 -4.09 20.63 -2.04
C ARG A 50 -5.07 20.90 -3.21
N TYR A 51 -4.56 20.95 -4.45
CA TYR A 51 -5.42 21.06 -5.63
C TYR A 51 -6.39 19.90 -5.71
N LYS A 52 -7.57 20.15 -6.29
CA LYS A 52 -8.62 19.14 -6.49
C LYS A 52 -8.18 18.03 -7.45
N GLU A 53 -7.35 18.37 -8.44
CA GLU A 53 -6.83 17.44 -9.45
C GLU A 53 -5.32 17.59 -9.60
N CYS A 54 -4.62 16.48 -9.86
CA CYS A 54 -3.16 16.48 -10.03
C CYS A 54 -2.70 16.94 -11.42
N LYS A 55 -3.62 17.10 -12.39
CA LYS A 55 -3.31 17.36 -13.80
C LYS A 55 -2.42 18.59 -14.01
N ASN A 56 -2.70 19.68 -13.28
CA ASN A 56 -1.99 20.96 -13.40
C ASN A 56 -1.00 21.20 -12.26
N CYS A 57 -0.63 20.17 -11.50
CA CYS A 57 0.30 20.31 -10.38
C CYS A 57 1.74 20.39 -10.87
N LEU A 58 2.47 21.45 -10.50
CA LEU A 58 3.89 21.64 -10.84
C LEU A 58 4.79 20.51 -10.32
N LEU A 59 4.36 19.82 -9.25
CA LEU A 59 5.11 18.73 -8.62
C LEU A 59 4.75 17.34 -9.17
N LYS A 60 3.85 17.23 -10.14
CA LYS A 60 3.27 15.95 -10.61
C LYS A 60 4.32 14.87 -10.90
N GLU A 61 5.41 15.22 -11.57
CA GLU A 61 6.46 14.26 -11.98
C GLU A 61 7.28 13.69 -10.82
N LYS A 62 7.42 14.45 -9.72
CA LYS A 62 8.21 14.07 -8.54
C LYS A 62 7.34 13.73 -7.31
N CYS A 63 6.03 13.88 -7.43
CA CYS A 63 5.10 13.69 -6.33
C CYS A 63 4.84 12.20 -6.08
N ILE A 64 5.10 11.74 -4.86
CA ILE A 64 4.91 10.35 -4.43
C ILE A 64 3.46 9.88 -4.68
N TYR A 65 2.46 10.70 -4.35
CA TYR A 65 1.06 10.37 -4.63
C TYR A 65 0.81 10.20 -6.13
N SER A 66 1.38 11.06 -6.97
CA SER A 66 1.25 10.93 -8.42
C SER A 66 1.96 9.68 -8.94
N SER A 67 3.17 9.37 -8.47
CA SER A 67 3.92 8.19 -8.92
C SER A 67 3.34 6.86 -8.47
N ILE A 68 2.60 6.83 -7.35
CA ILE A 68 2.03 5.59 -6.78
C ILE A 68 0.57 5.40 -7.20
N PHE A 69 -0.24 6.47 -7.15
CA PHE A 69 -1.70 6.37 -7.22
C PHE A 69 -2.32 6.95 -8.49
N GLU A 70 -1.71 7.98 -9.09
CA GLU A 70 -2.16 8.50 -10.39
C GLU A 70 -1.45 7.82 -11.56
N THR A 71 -0.20 7.37 -11.35
CA THR A 71 0.65 6.67 -12.34
C THR A 71 0.50 7.17 -13.78
N PRO A 72 0.78 8.45 -14.07
CA PRO A 72 0.74 8.93 -15.45
C PRO A 72 1.71 8.12 -16.33
N PRO A 73 1.35 7.81 -17.59
CA PRO A 73 2.26 7.13 -18.51
C PRO A 73 3.52 7.99 -18.74
N PRO A 74 4.70 7.38 -18.93
CA PRO A 74 5.91 8.12 -19.27
C PRO A 74 5.71 8.95 -20.55
N LYS A 75 6.24 10.18 -20.60
CA LYS A 75 5.99 11.11 -21.72
C LYS A 75 6.46 10.59 -23.08
N ASP A 76 7.51 9.77 -23.09
CA ASP A 76 8.16 9.27 -24.32
C ASP A 76 7.88 7.78 -24.59
N THR A 77 6.80 7.23 -24.03
CA THR A 77 6.51 5.79 -24.20
C THR A 77 5.85 5.50 -25.55
N THR A 78 6.44 4.57 -26.30
CA THR A 78 5.80 3.94 -27.48
C THR A 78 4.85 2.81 -27.09
N LYS A 79 4.88 2.38 -25.81
CA LYS A 79 4.03 1.34 -25.21
C LYS A 79 2.96 1.98 -24.30
N LEU A 80 1.84 1.30 -24.04
CA LEU A 80 0.75 1.81 -23.17
C LEU A 80 0.02 3.08 -23.68
N THR A 81 0.14 3.43 -24.96
CA THR A 81 -0.49 4.63 -25.56
C THR A 81 -2.02 4.64 -25.50
N LYS A 82 -2.65 3.48 -25.32
CA LYS A 82 -4.11 3.33 -25.19
C LYS A 82 -4.63 3.49 -23.75
N TYR A 83 -3.75 3.54 -22.75
CA TYR A 83 -4.14 3.60 -21.35
C TYR A 83 -3.80 4.96 -20.74
N PRO A 84 -4.73 5.60 -20.03
CA PRO A 84 -4.49 6.92 -19.44
C PRO A 84 -3.50 6.86 -18.26
N TYR A 85 -3.24 5.66 -17.72
CA TYR A 85 -2.39 5.41 -16.56
C TYR A 85 -1.55 4.14 -16.76
N ALA A 86 -0.31 4.18 -16.28
CA ALA A 86 0.50 2.99 -16.11
C ALA A 86 -0.03 2.14 -14.93
N PRO A 87 0.27 0.83 -14.88
CA PRO A 87 -0.09 -0.01 -13.74
C PRO A 87 0.44 0.56 -12.41
N HIS A 88 -0.40 0.55 -11.38
CA HIS A 88 0.03 0.96 -10.04
C HIS A 88 1.09 -0.01 -9.51
N PRO A 89 2.22 0.48 -8.98
CA PRO A 89 3.32 -0.37 -8.52
C PRO A 89 3.05 -0.97 -7.14
N PHE A 90 1.79 -1.25 -6.82
CA PHE A 90 1.38 -1.90 -5.58
C PHE A 90 0.10 -2.71 -5.75
N VAL A 91 -0.06 -3.74 -4.94
CA VAL A 91 -1.29 -4.54 -4.81
C VAL A 91 -1.70 -4.59 -3.34
N ILE A 92 -2.99 -4.42 -3.06
CA ILE A 92 -3.56 -4.68 -1.74
C ILE A 92 -4.31 -6.00 -1.83
N GLU A 93 -3.87 -6.99 -1.06
CA GLU A 93 -4.56 -8.27 -0.89
C GLU A 93 -5.45 -8.14 0.36
N PRO A 94 -6.76 -7.88 0.21
CA PRO A 94 -7.67 -7.77 1.35
C PRO A 94 -7.79 -9.12 2.08
N PRO A 95 -8.25 -9.15 3.34
CA PRO A 95 -8.59 -10.41 3.96
C PRO A 95 -9.72 -11.08 3.17
N LEU A 96 -9.62 -12.40 3.02
CA LEU A 96 -10.54 -13.24 2.25
C LEU A 96 -11.82 -13.59 3.02
N GLU A 97 -12.05 -12.94 4.16
CA GLU A 97 -13.24 -13.17 4.98
C GLU A 97 -14.43 -12.33 4.49
N ASP A 98 -15.64 -12.87 4.63
CA ASP A 98 -16.87 -12.13 4.33
C ASP A 98 -17.34 -11.26 5.50
N LYS A 99 -16.64 -11.32 6.64
CA LYS A 99 -16.97 -10.57 7.86
C LYS A 99 -17.07 -9.07 7.57
N GLN A 100 -18.24 -8.49 7.87
CA GLN A 100 -18.54 -7.08 7.61
C GLN A 100 -18.48 -6.21 8.86
N GLU A 101 -18.58 -6.81 10.04
CA GLU A 101 -18.59 -6.09 11.32
C GLU A 101 -17.38 -6.49 12.16
N TYR A 102 -16.58 -5.51 12.56
CA TYR A 102 -15.50 -5.69 13.54
C TYR A 102 -15.87 -4.86 14.77
N LYS A 103 -15.96 -5.54 15.92
CA LYS A 103 -16.16 -4.87 17.21
C LYS A 103 -14.83 -4.26 17.67
N GLU A 104 -14.90 -3.41 18.69
CA GLU A 104 -13.69 -2.96 19.38
C GLU A 104 -12.78 -4.14 19.75
N ASP A 105 -11.48 -3.90 19.70
CA ASP A 105 -10.42 -4.89 19.90
C ASP A 105 -10.32 -6.02 18.88
N ASN A 106 -11.25 -6.14 17.92
CA ASN A 106 -11.11 -7.12 16.85
C ASN A 106 -9.93 -6.75 15.95
N GLU A 107 -9.17 -7.77 15.57
CA GLU A 107 -8.07 -7.63 14.61
C GLU A 107 -8.48 -8.15 13.24
N PHE A 108 -7.94 -7.52 12.21
CA PHE A 108 -7.91 -8.07 10.85
C PHE A 108 -6.59 -7.71 10.20
N SER A 109 -6.26 -8.41 9.11
CA SER A 109 -5.02 -8.17 8.39
C SER A 109 -5.23 -8.17 6.89
N PHE A 110 -4.41 -7.41 6.19
CA PHE A 110 -4.32 -7.41 4.73
C PHE A 110 -2.84 -7.40 4.34
N ASN A 111 -2.54 -7.81 3.11
CA ASN A 111 -1.18 -7.68 2.60
C ASN A 111 -1.06 -6.50 1.64
N LEU A 112 0.11 -5.89 1.65
CA LEU A 112 0.57 -4.92 0.69
C LEU A 112 1.74 -5.54 -0.06
N VAL A 113 1.63 -5.59 -1.38
CA VAL A 113 2.72 -5.97 -2.28
C VAL A 113 3.23 -4.69 -2.94
N LEU A 114 4.53 -4.41 -2.82
CA LEU A 114 5.19 -3.28 -3.45
C LEU A 114 6.11 -3.78 -4.55
N ILE A 115 6.11 -3.09 -5.69
CA ILE A 115 6.77 -3.55 -6.91
C ILE A 115 7.81 -2.50 -7.34
N GLY A 116 9.05 -2.96 -7.52
CA GLY A 116 10.18 -2.14 -7.97
C GLY A 116 10.38 -0.90 -7.10
N LYS A 117 10.46 0.28 -7.74
CA LYS A 117 10.72 1.57 -7.06
C LYS A 117 9.71 1.91 -5.95
N ALA A 118 8.52 1.31 -5.93
CA ALA A 118 7.55 1.55 -4.87
C ALA A 118 8.00 1.02 -3.50
N ILE A 119 8.91 0.04 -3.47
CA ILE A 119 9.48 -0.50 -2.23
C ILE A 119 10.15 0.61 -1.42
N ASN A 120 10.87 1.53 -2.07
CA ASN A 120 11.52 2.68 -1.43
C ASN A 120 10.54 3.65 -0.76
N TYR A 121 9.24 3.55 -1.08
CA TYR A 121 8.19 4.36 -0.48
C TYR A 121 7.43 3.63 0.62
N LEU A 122 7.86 2.44 1.05
CA LEU A 122 7.23 1.69 2.15
C LEU A 122 6.92 2.55 3.39
N PRO A 123 7.82 3.44 3.89
CA PRO A 123 7.49 4.30 5.03
C PRO A 123 6.24 5.17 4.80
N TYR A 124 6.05 5.66 3.57
CA TYR A 124 4.87 6.45 3.21
C TYR A 124 3.60 5.60 3.17
N PHE A 125 3.69 4.32 2.77
CA PHE A 125 2.55 3.41 2.86
C PHE A 125 2.17 3.13 4.31
N ILE A 126 3.15 2.80 5.15
CA ILE A 126 2.93 2.55 6.59
C ILE A 126 2.25 3.75 7.23
N PHE A 127 2.82 4.94 7.04
CA PHE A 127 2.27 6.17 7.59
C PHE A 127 0.87 6.49 7.05
N ALA A 128 0.63 6.30 5.74
CA ALA A 128 -0.69 6.55 5.16
C ALA A 128 -1.75 5.57 5.70
N PHE A 129 -1.41 4.30 5.93
CA PHE A 129 -2.31 3.33 6.54
C PHE A 129 -2.55 3.59 8.02
N ASP A 130 -1.56 4.08 8.75
CA ASP A 130 -1.75 4.55 10.11
C ASP A 130 -2.74 5.74 10.14
N LYS A 131 -2.50 6.77 9.31
CA LYS A 131 -3.42 7.92 9.20
C LYS A 131 -4.81 7.56 8.68
N LEU A 132 -4.94 6.55 7.84
CA LEU A 132 -6.24 6.02 7.47
C LEU A 132 -7.01 5.47 8.69
N GLY A 133 -6.33 4.86 9.65
CA GLY A 133 -6.92 4.39 10.91
C GLY A 133 -7.53 5.52 11.74
N GLU A 134 -6.90 6.69 11.74
CA GLU A 134 -7.41 7.90 12.41
C GLU A 134 -8.57 8.57 11.64
N LEU A 135 -8.45 8.67 10.31
CA LEU A 135 -9.47 9.23 9.42
C LEU A 135 -10.75 8.39 9.35
N GLY A 136 -10.60 7.08 9.54
CA GLY A 136 -11.67 6.11 9.56
C GLY A 136 -11.91 5.41 8.22
N LEU A 137 -12.25 4.12 8.34
CA LEU A 137 -12.41 3.16 7.26
C LEU A 137 -13.88 2.68 7.15
N GLY A 138 -14.33 2.40 5.92
CA GLY A 138 -15.65 1.83 5.66
C GLY A 138 -16.83 2.76 5.97
N LYS A 139 -18.02 2.16 6.10
CA LYS A 139 -19.26 2.88 6.41
C LYS A 139 -19.20 3.35 7.86
N GLY A 140 -19.56 4.62 8.09
CA GLY A 140 -19.50 5.23 9.42
C GLY A 140 -18.08 5.59 9.89
N LYS A 141 -17.06 5.45 9.03
CA LYS A 141 -15.67 5.87 9.32
C LYS A 141 -15.14 5.30 10.64
N GLY A 142 -15.33 3.98 10.82
CA GLY A 142 -14.79 3.27 11.97
C GLY A 142 -13.27 3.41 12.03
N LYS A 143 -12.73 3.58 13.24
CA LYS A 143 -11.30 3.84 13.47
C LYS A 143 -10.59 2.56 13.86
N TYR A 144 -9.33 2.48 13.48
CA TYR A 144 -8.44 1.39 13.89
C TYR A 144 -7.08 1.94 14.29
N TRP A 145 -6.27 1.08 14.89
CA TRP A 145 -4.85 1.28 15.13
C TRP A 145 -4.05 0.35 14.24
N LEU A 146 -2.98 0.87 13.61
CA LEU A 146 -2.02 0.02 12.93
C LEU A 146 -1.12 -0.62 13.98
N LYS A 147 -1.45 -1.86 14.36
CA LYS A 147 -0.79 -2.60 15.42
C LYS A 147 0.62 -3.02 15.00
N GLU A 148 0.76 -3.58 13.80
CA GLU A 148 2.03 -4.17 13.38
C GLU A 148 2.12 -4.26 11.85
N VAL A 149 3.33 -4.11 11.31
CA VAL A 149 3.65 -4.48 9.93
C VAL A 149 4.77 -5.52 9.95
N ARG A 150 4.55 -6.63 9.24
CA ARG A 150 5.53 -7.70 9.10
C ARG A 150 6.03 -7.81 7.66
N SER A 151 7.32 -8.06 7.48
CA SER A 151 7.86 -8.48 6.17
C SER A 151 7.67 -9.98 6.00
N ILE A 152 7.18 -10.39 4.83
CA ILE A 152 6.99 -11.80 4.46
C ILE A 152 8.17 -12.23 3.58
N LYS A 153 8.87 -13.30 3.97
CA LYS A 153 9.97 -13.86 3.18
C LYS A 153 9.46 -14.63 1.96
N SER A 154 10.23 -14.62 0.87
CA SER A 154 9.99 -15.50 -0.27
C SER A 154 9.92 -16.96 0.19
N ASN A 155 8.97 -17.74 -0.34
CA ASN A 155 8.90 -19.20 -0.19
C ASN A 155 8.79 -19.76 1.25
N SER A 156 8.45 -18.93 2.24
CA SER A 156 8.15 -19.39 3.60
C SER A 156 6.93 -18.68 4.18
N ASN A 157 6.17 -19.36 5.05
CA ASN A 157 5.15 -18.72 5.88
C ASN A 157 5.75 -17.87 7.02
N SER A 158 7.08 -17.68 7.03
CA SER A 158 7.74 -16.89 8.06
C SER A 158 7.61 -15.40 7.75
N ALA A 159 7.12 -14.66 8.74
CA ALA A 159 7.01 -13.21 8.69
C ALA A 159 7.56 -12.64 10.00
N HIS A 160 8.39 -11.60 9.91
CA HIS A 160 8.97 -10.95 11.08
C HIS A 160 8.50 -9.49 11.14
N PRO A 161 8.32 -8.93 12.36
CA PRO A 161 7.93 -7.54 12.51
C PRO A 161 9.01 -6.60 11.97
N ILE A 162 8.56 -5.57 11.26
CA ILE A 162 9.40 -4.45 10.80
C ILE A 162 8.90 -3.11 11.32
N TYR A 163 7.65 -3.05 11.81
CA TYR A 163 7.08 -1.88 12.46
C TYR A 163 6.06 -2.34 13.49
N THR A 164 6.02 -1.67 14.64
CA THR A 164 5.03 -1.83 15.70
C THR A 164 4.36 -0.48 15.91
N GLY A 165 3.05 -0.49 16.17
CA GLY A 165 2.30 0.74 16.45
C GLY A 165 2.67 1.35 17.80
N GLU A 166 3.34 0.59 18.68
CA GLU A 166 3.82 1.03 19.98
C GLU A 166 5.13 1.81 19.88
N ASP A 167 6.09 1.31 19.10
CA ASP A 167 7.40 1.95 18.96
C ASP A 167 7.41 3.01 17.85
N GLU A 168 6.47 2.93 16.90
CA GLU A 168 6.37 3.76 15.69
C GLU A 168 7.68 3.82 14.86
N ILE A 169 8.57 2.84 15.04
CA ILE A 169 9.87 2.76 14.39
C ILE A 169 9.86 1.66 13.33
N LEU A 170 10.21 2.04 12.10
CA LEU A 170 10.48 1.10 11.01
C LEU A 170 11.91 0.55 11.12
N LYS A 171 12.04 -0.76 11.12
CA LYS A 171 13.30 -1.50 11.01
C LYS A 171 13.56 -1.81 9.54
N ASP A 172 14.72 -1.44 9.02
CA ASP A 172 15.11 -1.62 7.62
C ASP A 172 15.55 -3.07 7.29
N SER A 173 15.02 -4.04 8.04
CA SER A 173 15.41 -5.44 7.96
C SER A 173 14.38 -6.29 7.23
N TYR A 174 13.76 -5.79 6.14
CA TYR A 174 12.76 -6.53 5.37
C TYR A 174 13.38 -7.37 4.25
N SER A 175 12.67 -8.42 3.86
CA SER A 175 13.08 -9.32 2.79
C SER A 175 12.44 -8.91 1.46
N LEU A 176 13.21 -8.99 0.38
CA LEU A 176 12.76 -8.73 -0.99
C LEU A 176 12.84 -10.02 -1.81
N ILE A 177 11.87 -10.18 -2.69
CA ILE A 177 11.81 -11.25 -3.68
C ILE A 177 12.36 -10.66 -4.97
N SER A 178 13.45 -11.22 -5.49
CA SER A 178 14.03 -10.83 -6.76
C SER A 178 13.34 -11.55 -7.92
N GLY A 179 13.48 -11.05 -9.14
CA GLY A 179 12.99 -11.74 -10.33
C GLY A 179 13.61 -13.13 -10.53
N LYS A 180 14.79 -13.38 -9.96
CA LYS A 180 15.43 -14.72 -9.95
C LYS A 180 14.63 -15.71 -9.10
N ASP A 181 14.15 -15.28 -7.93
CA ASP A 181 13.35 -16.10 -7.01
C ASP A 181 11.96 -16.47 -7.56
N ILE A 182 11.49 -15.79 -8.61
CA ILE A 182 10.17 -16.01 -9.23
C ILE A 182 10.26 -16.97 -10.43
N LEU A 183 11.43 -17.06 -11.06
CA LEU A 183 11.65 -17.85 -12.29
C LEU A 183 12.14 -19.28 -12.02
N GLU A 184 12.42 -19.62 -10.76
CA GLU A 184 12.66 -20.98 -10.24
C GLU A 184 11.37 -21.64 -9.77
#